data_AF-A0A212QQJ0-F1
#
_entry.id   AF-A0A212QQJ0-F1
#
_cell.length_a   1.000
_cell.length_b   1.000
_cell.length_c   1.000
_cell.angle_alpha   90.00
_cell.angle_beta   90.00
_cell.angle_gamma   90.00
#
_symmetry.space_group_name_H-M   'P 1'
#
loop_
_entity.id
_entity.type
_entity.pdbx_description
1 polymer ?
#
loop_
_entity_poly.entity_id
_entity_poly.type
_entity_poly.pdbx_seq_one_letter_code
_entity_poly.pdbx_strand_id
1 'polypeptide(L)'
;MDIKTIAGANPSKTDLSKGQIDKIAHDFESMFIGQLLKAMPSESITGKEAGPYGDLMLDQYGKLISDQGGIGVAKAITRELDRIQKKDFA
;
A
#
# COMPACT_ATOMS: atom_id res chain seq x y z
N MET A 1 -34.50 -24.04 -14.78
CA MET A 1 -33.09 -23.60 -14.65
C MET A 1 -32.80 -23.49 -13.17
N ASP A 2 -32.16 -24.51 -12.63
CA ASP A 2 -31.85 -24.65 -11.22
C ASP A 2 -30.67 -23.75 -10.81
N ILE A 3 -30.90 -22.90 -9.80
CA ILE A 3 -29.93 -21.95 -9.25
C ILE A 3 -28.94 -22.65 -8.29
N LYS A 4 -28.40 -23.81 -8.68
CA LYS A 4 -27.52 -24.63 -7.82
C LYS A 4 -26.15 -24.99 -8.41
N THR A 5 -25.69 -24.32 -9.48
CA THR A 5 -24.39 -24.64 -10.10
C THR A 5 -23.48 -23.42 -10.29
N ILE A 6 -23.20 -22.68 -9.22
CA ILE A 6 -21.92 -21.98 -9.05
C ILE A 6 -21.25 -22.47 -7.76
N ALA A 7 -20.90 -23.76 -7.77
CA ALA A 7 -20.02 -24.35 -6.77
C ALA A 7 -18.61 -23.76 -6.95
N GLY A 8 -18.07 -23.10 -5.91
CA GLY A 8 -16.62 -23.04 -5.75
C GLY A 8 -15.99 -21.84 -5.06
N ALA A 9 -16.66 -20.68 -4.92
CA ALA A 9 -16.06 -19.55 -4.20
C ALA A 9 -16.52 -19.54 -2.73
N ASN A 10 -16.12 -20.56 -1.98
CA ASN A 10 -16.01 -20.41 -0.53
C ASN A 10 -14.98 -19.28 -0.30
N PRO A 11 -15.24 -18.22 0.49
CA PRO A 11 -14.20 -17.25 0.88
C PRO A 11 -13.23 -17.89 1.88
N SER A 12 -12.69 -19.05 1.52
CA SER A 12 -11.70 -19.80 2.25
C SER A 12 -10.43 -18.95 2.32
N LYS A 13 -10.26 -18.27 3.46
CA LYS A 13 -8.98 -17.83 4.05
C LYS A 13 -7.83 -17.75 3.04
N THR A 14 -7.77 -16.66 2.28
CA THR A 14 -6.66 -16.45 1.36
C THR A 14 -5.42 -16.05 2.16
N ASP A 15 -4.54 -17.02 2.42
CA ASP A 15 -3.18 -16.74 2.89
C ASP A 15 -2.47 -15.97 1.78
N LEU A 16 -2.15 -14.70 2.02
CA LEU A 16 -1.42 -13.85 1.11
C LEU A 16 0.01 -14.39 1.00
N SER A 17 0.49 -14.55 -0.22
CA SER A 17 1.91 -14.87 -0.42
C SER A 17 2.78 -13.73 0.12
N LYS A 18 4.02 -14.03 0.53
CA LYS A 18 5.00 -13.02 0.94
C LYS A 18 5.12 -11.87 -0.06
N GLY A 19 5.15 -12.19 -1.35
CA GLY A 19 5.21 -11.16 -2.41
C GLY A 19 3.96 -10.28 -2.48
N GLN A 20 2.78 -10.80 -2.16
CA GLN A 20 1.55 -9.98 -2.06
C GLN A 20 1.58 -9.08 -0.83
N ILE A 21 2.04 -9.59 0.31
CA ILE A 21 2.18 -8.82 1.55
C ILE A 21 3.16 -7.66 1.34
N ASP A 22 4.34 -7.96 0.80
CA ASP A 22 5.38 -6.95 0.54
C ASP A 22 4.87 -5.89 -0.43
N LYS A 23 4.16 -6.29 -1.49
CA LYS A 23 3.56 -5.36 -2.44
C LYS A 23 2.53 -4.44 -1.76
N ILE A 24 1.58 -4.99 -1.02
CA ILE A 24 0.54 -4.22 -0.32
C ILE A 24 1.18 -3.24 0.67
N ALA A 25 2.21 -3.70 1.39
CA ALA A 25 2.92 -2.88 2.37
C ALA A 25 3.67 -1.70 1.70
N HIS A 26 4.36 -1.94 0.58
CA HIS A 26 5.04 -0.90 -0.20
C HIS A 26 4.07 0.06 -0.88
N ASP A 27 2.94 -0.43 -1.41
CA ASP A 27 1.89 0.40 -2.00
C ASP A 27 1.30 1.33 -0.92
N PHE A 28 1.05 0.80 0.29
CA PHE A 28 0.58 1.61 1.42
C PHE A 28 1.60 2.67 1.84
N GLU A 29 2.88 2.30 2.01
CA GLU A 29 3.92 3.25 2.39
C GLU A 29 4.09 4.35 1.33
N SER A 30 3.99 4.00 0.04
CA SER A 30 4.03 4.97 -1.06
C SER A 30 2.90 5.99 -0.95
N MET A 31 1.67 5.52 -0.72
CA MET A 31 0.51 6.39 -0.53
C MET A 31 0.66 7.27 0.72
N PHE A 32 1.11 6.68 1.83
CA PHE A 32 1.34 7.39 3.08
C PHE A 32 2.36 8.52 2.92
N ILE A 33 3.49 8.24 2.28
CA ILE A 33 4.51 9.25 1.99
C ILE A 33 3.93 10.31 1.06
N GLY A 34 3.19 9.93 0.00
CA GLY A 34 2.52 10.89 -0.88
C GLY A 34 1.61 11.87 -0.11
N GLN A 35 0.82 11.36 0.84
CA GLN A 35 -0.01 12.21 1.73
C GLN A 35 0.83 13.09 2.65
N LEU A 36 1.93 12.57 3.20
CA LEU A 36 2.85 13.34 4.02
C LEU A 36 3.47 14.50 3.22
N LEU A 37 3.89 14.24 1.97
CA LEU A 37 4.43 15.26 1.08
C LEU A 37 3.38 16.32 0.73
N LYS A 38 2.12 15.91 0.52
CA LYS A 38 0.98 16.83 0.26
C LYS A 38 0.65 17.73 1.45
N ALA A 39 0.92 17.27 2.67
CA ALA A 39 0.74 18.07 3.89
C ALA A 39 1.87 19.09 4.13
N MET A 40 3.02 18.93 3.45
CA MET A 40 4.11 19.90 3.49
C MET A 40 3.86 21.03 2.49
N PRO A 41 4.45 22.23 2.70
CA PRO A 41 4.34 23.33 1.73
C PRO A 41 4.83 22.87 0.36
N SER A 42 3.92 22.75 -0.60
CA SER A 42 4.18 22.17 -1.92
C SER A 42 5.28 22.89 -2.71
N GLU A 43 5.42 24.18 -2.47
CA GLU A 43 6.46 25.04 -3.04
C GLU A 43 7.87 24.59 -2.64
N SER A 44 8.04 24.05 -1.43
CA SER A 44 9.33 23.57 -0.94
C SER A 44 9.78 22.25 -1.59
N ILE A 45 8.83 21.50 -2.15
CA ILE A 45 9.08 20.16 -2.72
C ILE A 45 9.05 20.21 -4.25
N THR A 46 8.10 20.93 -4.83
CA THR A 46 7.88 21.00 -6.27
C THR A 46 8.37 22.31 -6.91
N GLY A 47 8.80 23.28 -6.10
CA GLY A 47 9.24 24.60 -6.54
C GLY A 47 8.12 25.56 -6.94
N LYS A 48 6.85 25.12 -6.88
CA LYS A 48 5.64 25.91 -7.16
C LYS A 48 4.49 25.44 -6.26
N GLU A 49 3.42 26.22 -6.19
CA GLU A 49 2.18 25.77 -5.55
C GLU A 49 1.64 24.53 -6.28
N ALA A 50 1.32 23.46 -5.54
CA ALA A 50 0.86 22.20 -6.12
C ALA A 50 -0.55 22.37 -6.73
N GLY A 51 -0.60 22.37 -8.07
CA GLY A 51 -1.81 22.03 -8.82
C GLY A 51 -1.89 20.53 -9.14
N PRO A 52 -2.82 20.10 -10.01
CA PRO A 52 -3.02 18.68 -10.34
C PRO A 52 -1.75 17.94 -10.81
N TYR A 53 -0.85 18.63 -11.52
CA TYR A 53 0.45 18.07 -11.92
C TYR A 53 1.41 17.91 -10.73
N GLY A 54 1.39 18.85 -9.80
CA GLY A 54 2.17 18.79 -8.57
C GLY A 54 1.76 17.58 -7.73
N ASP A 55 0.46 17.33 -7.58
CA ASP A 55 -0.04 16.17 -6.85
C ASP A 55 0.43 14.84 -7.45
N LEU A 56 0.42 14.72 -8.78
CA LEU A 56 0.94 13.55 -9.47
C LEU A 56 2.45 13.38 -9.24
N MET A 57 3.22 14.47 -9.24
CA MET A 57 4.65 14.44 -8.92
C MET A 57 4.89 13.98 -7.47
N LEU A 58 4.10 14.47 -6.52
CA LEU A 58 4.19 14.07 -5.11
C LEU A 58 3.88 12.58 -4.93
N ASP A 59 2.91 12.03 -5.66
CA ASP A 59 2.61 10.60 -5.64
C ASP A 59 3.77 9.77 -6.23
N GLN A 60 4.42 10.25 -7.30
CA GLN A 60 5.63 9.61 -7.84
C GLN A 60 6.81 9.67 -6.86
N TYR A 61 7.00 10.78 -6.15
CA TYR A 61 8.01 10.89 -5.11
C TYR A 61 7.73 9.93 -3.96
N GLY A 62 6.47 9.80 -3.51
CA GLY A 62 6.10 8.83 -2.48
C GLY A 62 6.49 7.40 -2.87
N LYS A 63 6.23 7.01 -4.11
CA LYS A 63 6.64 5.71 -4.65
C LYS A 63 8.16 5.56 -4.69
N LEU A 64 8.88 6.54 -5.24
CA LEU A 64 10.33 6.50 -5.34
C LEU A 64 10.99 6.37 -3.95
N ILE A 65 10.49 7.09 -2.94
CA ILE A 65 11.00 7.04 -1.57
C ILE A 65 10.71 5.65 -0.96
N SER A 66 9.51 5.12 -1.13
CA SER A 66 9.15 3.76 -0.69
C SER A 66 10.08 2.71 -1.30
N ASP A 67 10.29 2.76 -2.62
CA ASP A 67 11.14 1.81 -3.36
C ASP A 67 12.62 1.89 -2.96
N GLN A 68 13.11 3.07 -2.55
CA GLN A 68 14.50 3.27 -2.10
C GLN A 68 14.74 2.95 -0.61
N GLY A 69 13.75 2.39 0.08
CA GLY A 69 13.87 1.92 1.46
C GLY A 69 12.86 2.54 2.44
N GLY A 70 12.11 3.55 2.00
CA GLY A 70 10.98 4.12 2.73
C GLY A 70 11.35 4.72 4.08
N ILE A 71 10.33 4.83 4.94
CA ILE A 71 10.47 5.30 6.34
C ILE A 71 10.25 4.14 7.34
N GLY A 72 9.98 2.93 6.84
CA GLY A 72 9.81 1.71 7.63
C GLY A 72 8.36 1.32 7.89
N VAL A 73 7.38 2.03 7.32
CA VAL A 73 5.96 1.70 7.41
C VAL A 73 5.67 0.38 6.69
N ALA A 74 6.26 0.14 5.51
CA ALA A 74 6.08 -1.12 4.81
C ALA A 74 6.54 -2.31 5.68
N LYS A 75 7.70 -2.20 6.34
CA LYS A 75 8.21 -3.23 7.25
C LYS A 75 7.29 -3.49 8.45
N ALA A 76 6.67 -2.44 8.98
CA ALA A 76 5.71 -2.56 10.08
C ALA A 76 4.44 -3.28 9.62
N ILE A 77 3.92 -2.93 8.44
CA ILE A 77 2.73 -3.55 7.86
C ILE A 77 2.98 -5.01 7.48
N THR A 78 4.10 -5.32 6.82
CA THR A 78 4.45 -6.72 6.49
C THR A 78 4.46 -7.59 7.75
N ARG A 79 5.09 -7.11 8.83
CA ARG A 79 5.12 -7.82 10.12
C ARG A 79 3.74 -8.05 10.70
N GLU A 80 2.86 -7.05 10.59
CA GLU A 80 1.51 -7.12 11.12
C GLU A 80 0.62 -8.07 10.31
N LEU A 81 0.69 -8.00 8.97
CA LEU A 81 -0.01 -8.91 8.07
C LEU A 81 0.46 -10.34 8.26
N ASP A 82 1.76 -10.59 8.42
CA ASP A 82 2.30 -11.91 8.77
C ASP A 82 1.77 -12.42 10.12
N ARG A 83 1.63 -11.53 11.11
CA ARG A 83 1.12 -11.87 12.44
C ARG A 83 -0.36 -12.25 12.39
N ILE A 84 -1.17 -11.47 11.70
CA ILE A 84 -2.62 -11.71 11.57
C ILE A 84 -2.87 -13.05 10.89
N GLN A 85 -2.17 -13.33 9.79
CA GLN A 85 -2.31 -14.59 9.07
C GLN A 85 -1.94 -15.77 9.96
N LYS A 86 -0.79 -15.74 10.64
CA LYS A 86 -0.40 -16.81 11.58
C LYS A 86 -1.41 -17.05 12.70
N LYS A 87 -2.08 -15.99 13.19
CA LYS A 87 -3.09 -16.09 14.25
C LYS A 87 -4.38 -16.76 13.77
N ASP A 88 -4.78 -16.55 12.51
CA ASP A 88 -6.00 -17.14 11.95
C ASP A 88 -5.88 -18.64 11.60
N PHE A 89 -4.66 -19.20 11.74
CA PHE A 89 -4.32 -20.60 11.47
C PHE A 89 -3.83 -21.39 12.71
N ALA A 90 -3.84 -20.80 13.90
CA ALA A 90 -3.53 -21.45 15.19
C ALA A 90 -4.80 -21.75 15.99
#